data_AF-A0AB34Z1T4-F1
#
_entry.id   AF-A0AB34Z1T4-F1
#
_cell.length_a   1.000
_cell.length_b   1.000
_cell.length_c   1.000
_cell.angle_alpha   90.00
_cell.angle_beta   90.00
_cell.angle_gamma   90.00
#
_symmetry.space_group_name_H-M   'P 1'
#
loop_
_entity.id
_entity.type
_entity.pdbx_description
1 polymer ?
#
loop_
_entity_poly.entity_id
_entity_poly.type
_entity_poly.pdbx_seq_one_letter_code
_entity_poly.pdbx_strand_id
1 'polypeptide(L)'
;MSEDEFVFCIGYDCSKAIVDRQLLRENKGKSVKELFELGLYRSAFSKALYRDDNALINYLIAEYNKISNSNYTKKDDFKLLFGVVYPDNIDKIKVTYV
;
A
#
# COMPACT_ATOMS: atom_id res chain seq x y z
N MET A 1 -4.53 -2.45 13.34
CA MET A 1 -5.11 -1.71 12.21
C MET A 1 -5.63 -2.69 11.17
N SER A 2 -6.72 -2.33 10.50
CA SER A 2 -7.36 -3.07 9.42
C SER A 2 -6.61 -2.96 8.09
N GLU A 3 -7.01 -3.76 7.10
CA GLU A 3 -6.48 -3.70 5.72
C GLU A 3 -6.62 -2.29 5.15
N ASP A 4 -7.82 -1.70 5.15
CA ASP A 4 -8.03 -0.38 4.55
C ASP A 4 -7.24 0.71 5.28
N GLU A 5 -7.11 0.64 6.62
CA GLU A 5 -6.25 1.56 7.36
C GLU A 5 -4.78 1.42 6.99
N PHE A 6 -4.27 0.20 6.79
CA PHE A 6 -2.90 -0.01 6.33
C PHE A 6 -2.69 0.56 4.92
N VAL A 7 -3.64 0.33 4.02
CA VAL A 7 -3.60 0.78 2.62
C VAL A 7 -3.49 2.30 2.49
N PHE A 8 -4.15 3.03 3.39
CA PHE A 8 -4.17 4.50 3.40
C PHE A 8 -3.37 5.11 4.57
N CYS A 9 -2.55 4.30 5.24
CA CYS A 9 -1.55 4.77 6.20
C CYS A 9 -0.46 5.54 5.46
N ILE A 10 -0.28 6.82 5.75
CA ILE A 10 0.72 7.70 5.10
C ILE A 10 2.06 7.72 5.85
N GLY A 11 2.09 7.20 7.08
CA GLY A 11 3.31 7.13 7.88
C GLY A 11 3.02 6.71 9.32
N TYR A 12 4.06 6.69 10.13
CA TYR A 12 3.98 6.33 11.54
C TYR A 12 4.56 7.44 12.41
N ASP A 13 3.88 7.77 13.50
CA ASP A 13 4.37 8.61 14.58
C ASP A 13 4.52 7.76 15.85
N CYS A 14 5.76 7.41 16.16
CA CYS A 14 6.11 6.50 17.24
C CYS A 14 5.30 5.19 17.15
N SER A 15 4.38 4.95 18.09
CA SER A 15 3.53 3.75 18.15
C SER A 15 2.19 3.91 17.43
N LYS A 16 1.99 4.95 16.63
CA LYS A 16 0.73 5.26 15.96
C LYS A 16 0.90 5.25 14.45
N ALA A 17 -0.06 4.67 13.75
CA ALA A 17 -0.22 4.86 12.31
C ALA A 17 -1.01 6.14 12.04
N ILE A 18 -0.54 6.94 11.09
CA ILE A 18 -1.23 8.12 10.58
C ILE A 18 -1.92 7.70 9.28
N VAL A 19 -3.25 7.78 9.26
CA VAL A 19 -4.08 7.38 8.12
C VAL A 19 -4.76 8.60 7.52
N ASP A 20 -4.68 8.75 6.20
CA ASP A 20 -5.39 9.80 5.48
C ASP A 20 -6.89 9.46 5.44
N ARG A 21 -7.69 10.24 6.16
CA ARG A 21 -9.13 10.00 6.30
C ARG A 21 -9.86 10.18 4.98
N GLN A 22 -9.49 11.19 4.21
CA GLN A 22 -10.18 11.53 2.98
C GLN A 22 -9.94 10.43 1.95
N LEU A 23 -8.68 10.06 1.74
CA LEU A 23 -8.28 9.05 0.77
C LEU A 23 -8.88 7.68 1.13
N LEU A 24 -8.89 7.32 2.42
CA LEU A 24 -9.57 6.14 2.94
C LEU A 24 -11.06 6.16 2.59
N ARG A 25 -11.78 7.25 2.88
CA ARG A 25 -13.22 7.33 2.63
C ARG A 25 -13.58 7.19 1.15
N GLU A 26 -12.78 7.78 0.27
CA GLU A 26 -13.02 7.82 -1.17
C GLU A 26 -12.65 6.51 -1.90
N ASN A 27 -11.79 5.68 -1.29
CA ASN A 27 -11.18 4.54 -1.97
C ASN A 27 -11.29 3.21 -1.19
N LYS A 28 -11.81 3.20 0.04
CA LYS A 28 -12.06 1.96 0.79
C LYS A 28 -12.88 0.96 -0.03
N GLY A 29 -12.54 -0.32 0.11
CA GLY A 29 -13.22 -1.40 -0.60
C GLY A 29 -12.81 -1.57 -2.07
N LYS A 30 -12.14 -0.60 -2.72
CA LYS A 30 -11.59 -0.79 -4.07
C LYS A 30 -10.58 -1.94 -4.11
N SER A 31 -10.60 -2.70 -5.18
CA SER A 31 -9.65 -3.77 -5.44
C SER A 31 -8.25 -3.20 -5.75
N VAL A 32 -7.24 -4.07 -5.71
CA VAL A 32 -5.87 -3.70 -6.05
C VAL A 32 -5.77 -3.14 -7.47
N LYS A 33 -6.49 -3.73 -8.44
CA LYS A 33 -6.47 -3.29 -9.83
C LYS A 33 -7.13 -1.92 -10.00
N GLU A 34 -8.30 -1.71 -9.38
CA GLU A 34 -8.98 -0.41 -9.42
C GLU A 34 -8.11 0.70 -8.81
N LEU A 35 -7.44 0.42 -7.67
CA LEU A 35 -6.49 1.37 -7.08
C LEU A 35 -5.32 1.68 -8.03
N PHE A 36 -4.79 0.66 -8.71
CA PHE A 36 -3.68 0.83 -9.64
C PHE A 36 -4.08 1.65 -10.88
N GLU A 37 -5.25 1.38 -11.45
CA GLU A 37 -5.81 2.11 -12.60
C GLU A 37 -6.08 3.59 -12.27
N LEU A 38 -6.42 3.90 -11.02
CA LEU A 38 -6.55 5.27 -10.52
C LEU A 38 -5.20 5.98 -10.27
N GLY A 39 -4.07 5.30 -10.50
CA GLY A 39 -2.74 5.83 -10.21
C GLY A 39 -2.35 5.80 -8.73
N LEU A 40 -3.16 5.16 -7.87
CA LEU A 40 -2.89 5.00 -6.44
C LEU A 40 -1.94 3.81 -6.21
N TYR A 41 -0.77 3.84 -6.84
CA TYR A 41 0.17 2.72 -6.90
C TYR A 41 0.63 2.23 -5.52
N ARG A 42 0.91 3.17 -4.61
CA ARG A 42 1.26 2.84 -3.23
C ARG A 42 0.13 2.07 -2.53
N SER A 43 -1.11 2.53 -2.67
CA SER A 43 -2.28 1.88 -2.05
C SER A 43 -2.56 0.50 -2.66
N ALA A 44 -2.45 0.37 -3.98
CA ALA A 44 -2.55 -0.91 -4.67
C ALA A 44 -1.51 -1.91 -4.16
N PHE A 45 -0.24 -1.48 -4.08
CA PHE A 45 0.84 -2.29 -3.54
C PHE A 45 0.66 -2.63 -2.07
N SER A 46 0.33 -1.66 -1.20
CA SER A 46 0.06 -1.90 0.22
C SER A 46 -1.05 -2.94 0.42
N LYS A 47 -2.10 -2.90 -0.40
CA LYS A 47 -3.21 -3.87 -0.31
C LYS A 47 -2.77 -5.28 -0.71
N ALA A 48 -1.99 -5.41 -1.78
CA ALA A 48 -1.41 -6.71 -2.17
C ALA A 48 -0.42 -7.23 -1.11
N LEU A 49 0.38 -6.33 -0.52
CA LEU A 49 1.32 -6.66 0.55
C LEU A 49 0.61 -7.12 1.82
N TYR A 50 -0.50 -6.47 2.21
CA TYR A 50 -1.29 -6.86 3.38
C TYR A 50 -1.87 -8.26 3.25
N ARG A 51 -2.22 -8.67 2.04
CA ARG A 51 -2.77 -10.01 1.73
C ARG A 51 -1.70 -11.08 1.48
N ASP A 52 -0.41 -10.70 1.50
CA ASP A 52 0.72 -11.52 1.08
C ASP A 52 0.54 -12.17 -0.32
N ASP A 53 -0.11 -11.45 -1.24
CA ASP A 53 -0.39 -11.94 -2.58
C ASP A 53 0.79 -11.65 -3.52
N ASN A 54 1.78 -12.55 -3.52
CA ASN A 54 2.99 -12.39 -4.32
C ASN A 54 2.72 -12.43 -5.83
N ALA A 55 1.68 -13.13 -6.30
CA ALA A 55 1.31 -13.15 -7.71
C ALA A 55 0.83 -11.76 -8.16
N LEU A 56 -0.01 -11.12 -7.33
CA LEU A 56 -0.51 -9.79 -7.59
C LEU A 56 0.59 -8.72 -7.46
N ILE A 57 1.51 -8.87 -6.52
CA ILE A 57 2.69 -7.98 -6.42
C ILE A 57 3.53 -8.05 -7.69
N ASN A 58 3.82 -9.25 -8.20
CA ASN A 58 4.59 -9.41 -9.43
C ASN A 58 3.88 -8.79 -10.64
N TYR A 59 2.55 -8.90 -10.71
CA TYR A 59 1.75 -8.21 -11.71
C TYR A 59 1.89 -6.68 -11.62
N LEU A 60 1.77 -6.10 -10.42
CA LEU A 60 1.92 -4.65 -10.22
C LEU A 60 3.33 -4.17 -10.59
N ILE A 61 4.37 -4.94 -10.30
CA ILE A 61 5.76 -4.63 -10.69
C ILE A 61 5.87 -4.55 -12.21
N ALA A 62 5.35 -5.57 -12.92
CA ALA A 62 5.40 -5.61 -14.38
C ALA A 62 4.64 -4.44 -15.01
N GLU A 63 3.44 -4.12 -14.53
CA GLU A 63 2.65 -3.01 -15.07
C GLU A 63 3.27 -1.65 -14.77
N TYR A 64 3.77 -1.43 -13.55
CA TYR A 64 4.41 -0.16 -13.20
C TYR A 64 5.67 0.09 -14.02
N ASN A 65 6.51 -0.94 -14.21
CA ASN A 65 7.72 -0.83 -15.04
C ASN A 65 7.41 -0.37 -16.48
N LYS A 66 6.30 -0.85 -17.06
CA LYS A 66 5.85 -0.39 -18.40
C LYS A 66 5.48 1.09 -18.39
N ILE A 67 4.80 1.56 -17.35
CA ILE A 67 4.34 2.95 -17.22
C ILE A 67 5.51 3.89 -16.95
N SER A 68 6.41 3.52 -16.04
CA SER A 68 7.51 4.37 -15.57
C SER A 68 8.80 4.18 -16.36
N ASN A 69 8.84 3.28 -17.34
CA ASN A 69 10.04 2.85 -18.05
C ASN A 69 11.18 2.47 -17.09
N SER A 70 10.83 1.72 -16.04
CA SER A 70 11.74 1.25 -14.99
C SER A 70 11.95 -0.26 -15.07
N ASN A 71 12.75 -0.79 -14.16
CA ASN A 71 13.25 -2.16 -14.19
C ASN A 71 13.32 -2.78 -12.77
N TYR A 72 12.30 -2.52 -11.95
CA TYR A 72 12.15 -3.15 -10.64
C TYR A 72 11.86 -4.64 -10.78
N THR A 73 12.34 -5.47 -9.85
CA THR A 73 12.20 -6.93 -9.96
C THR A 73 11.71 -7.60 -8.68
N LYS A 74 11.82 -6.92 -7.54
CA LYS A 74 11.53 -7.52 -6.23
C LYS A 74 10.49 -6.71 -5.46
N LYS A 75 9.74 -7.42 -4.60
CA LYS A 75 8.81 -6.84 -3.62
C LYS A 75 9.47 -5.76 -2.77
N ASP A 76 10.72 -5.96 -2.36
CA ASP A 76 11.43 -5.01 -1.51
C ASP A 76 11.83 -3.73 -2.26
N ASP A 77 12.04 -3.78 -3.59
CA ASP A 77 12.24 -2.58 -4.41
C ASP A 77 10.99 -1.67 -4.32
N PHE A 78 9.80 -2.26 -4.38
CA PHE A 78 8.53 -1.55 -4.25
C PHE A 78 8.27 -1.01 -2.85
N LYS A 79 8.67 -1.74 -1.80
CA LYS A 79 8.62 -1.21 -0.43
C LYS A 79 9.44 0.06 -0.31
N LEU A 80 10.65 0.09 -0.88
CA LEU A 80 11.53 1.25 -0.88
C LEU A 80 10.96 2.38 -1.75
N LEU A 81 10.55 2.08 -2.98
CA LEU A 81 9.98 3.05 -3.92
C LEU A 81 8.78 3.80 -3.35
N PHE A 82 7.86 3.07 -2.71
CA PHE A 82 6.61 3.64 -2.19
C PHE A 82 6.64 3.97 -0.69
N GLY A 83 7.79 3.79 -0.03
CA GLY A 83 7.93 4.03 1.41
C GLY A 83 6.92 3.23 2.25
N VAL A 84 6.70 1.96 1.90
CA VAL A 84 5.76 1.09 2.60
C VAL A 84 6.49 0.28 3.66
N VAL A 85 6.17 0.55 4.93
CA VAL A 85 6.65 -0.21 6.08
C VAL A 85 5.51 -1.10 6.58
N TYR A 86 5.73 -2.41 6.55
CA TYR A 86 4.83 -3.39 7.13
C TYR A 86 5.29 -3.74 8.55
N PRO A 87 4.51 -3.38 9.60
CA PRO A 87 4.91 -3.61 10.97
C PRO A 87 4.57 -5.02 11.45
N ASP A 88 5.42 -5.59 12.30
CA ASP A 88 5.25 -6.97 12.80
C ASP A 88 3.98 -7.16 13.65
N ASN A 89 3.53 -6.11 14.35
CA ASN A 89 2.39 -6.11 15.27
C ASN A 89 1.23 -5.24 14.75
N ILE A 90 0.94 -5.35 13.45
CA ILE A 90 -0.03 -4.51 12.73
C ILE A 90 -1.40 -4.43 13.42
N ASP A 91 -1.86 -5.50 14.07
CA ASP A 91 -3.10 -5.61 14.82
C ASP A 91 -3.15 -4.69 16.04
N LYS A 92 -2.01 -4.42 16.68
CA LYS A 92 -1.90 -3.65 17.94
C LYS A 92 -1.58 -2.17 17.75
N ILE A 93 -1.34 -1.73 16.52
CA ILE A 93 -1.00 -0.33 16.24
C ILE A 93 -2.23 0.56 16.44
N LYS A 94 -2.04 1.64 17.20
CA LYS A 94 -3.05 2.69 17.38
C LYS A 94 -3.14 3.52 16.11
N VAL A 95 -4.34 3.84 15.66
CA VAL A 95 -4.56 4.62 14.44
C VAL A 95 -4.96 6.04 14.80
N THR A 96 -4.41 7.02 14.07
CA THR A 96 -4.85 8.41 14.09
C THR A 96 -5.17 8.83 12.66
N TYR A 97 -6.36 9.40 12.48
CA TYR A 97 -6.81 9.83 11.16
C TYR A 97 -6.63 11.34 11.01
N VAL A 98 -5.91 11.74 9.97
CA VAL A 98 -5.69 13.13 9.56
C VAL A 98 -6.54 13.49 8.35
#